data_AF-A0A316HMU6-F1
#
_entry.id   AF-A0A316HMU6-F1
#
_cell.length_a   1.000
_cell.length_b   1.000
_cell.length_c   1.000
_cell.angle_alpha   90.00
_cell.angle_beta   90.00
_cell.angle_gamma   90.00
#
_symmetry.space_group_name_H-M   'P 1'
#
loop_
_entity.id
_entity.type
_entity.pdbx_description
1 polymer ?
#
loop_
_entity_poly.entity_id
_entity_poly.type
_entity_poly.pdbx_seq_one_letter_code
_entity_poly.pdbx_strand_id
1 'polypeptide(L)'
;MRHRLGTLGQHAALFAVTSTVFLGAFIGAVPATAQSTDVQPPDRSFMVSLRQANSWLIPVSKEVPARTTNAGISNAGKDIFEGHSRLDVDLLKTAGEFGVVLPNDANSEHQSLINEMAGRTGDNHDRAYATIIRQAQGGLLVMATQTRATTQNTAIRTLAHQTVQMLIRTMTVLENTGLVDPSALELVTAKAQLNAVRVIGQNVEPSDRELLVLLMQHSLWQKPASRESSDRARDAKVRKVAGQLAAEHTQLTAAVNEAAGQIGVDLPAEPTTEQKSWANAISSSSGEELDRMYANLSRAADGSLIVQVAQARATTKSVPARVAAQTGLTLLLKHMLLLEGTGLVKANSLQMTDFPAIAQPKSNNSPPPQPDDSPTSVGFLTGIAVLVVAGAGTLWLVRAIGHRGEHRR
;
A
#
# COMPACT_ATOMS: atom_id res chain seq x y z
N MET A 1 38.71 -24.12 -55.62
CA MET A 1 39.91 -23.90 -54.78
C MET A 1 39.70 -24.66 -53.48
N ARG A 2 40.66 -25.54 -53.14
CA ARG A 2 41.16 -25.98 -51.81
C ARG A 2 40.26 -25.71 -50.56
N HIS A 3 40.12 -26.56 -49.53
CA HIS A 3 40.37 -27.97 -49.21
C HIS A 3 40.02 -28.15 -47.69
N ARG A 4 39.45 -29.30 -47.29
CA ARG A 4 39.59 -30.03 -45.97
C ARG A 4 39.23 -29.31 -44.64
N LEU A 5 38.32 -29.82 -43.79
CA LEU A 5 38.21 -31.10 -43.04
C LEU A 5 38.96 -31.13 -41.70
N GLY A 6 38.18 -31.38 -40.64
CA GLY A 6 38.53 -32.12 -39.42
C GLY A 6 39.18 -31.31 -38.29
N THR A 7 39.06 -31.64 -37.00
CA THR A 7 38.39 -32.71 -36.26
C THR A 7 38.80 -32.54 -34.78
N LEU A 8 37.98 -33.09 -33.86
CA LEU A 8 38.37 -33.79 -32.61
C LEU A 8 38.79 -33.02 -31.32
N GLY A 9 38.23 -33.54 -30.21
CA GLY A 9 38.87 -33.67 -28.88
C GLY A 9 38.39 -32.66 -27.83
N GLN A 10 37.33 -32.92 -27.05
CA GLN A 10 37.35 -33.68 -25.78
C GLN A 10 38.65 -33.53 -24.98
N HIS A 11 38.60 -32.84 -23.83
CA HIS A 11 39.19 -33.31 -22.56
C HIS A 11 38.52 -32.62 -21.36
N ALA A 12 38.14 -33.46 -20.39
CA ALA A 12 37.62 -33.12 -19.09
C ALA A 12 38.73 -32.60 -18.15
N ALA A 13 38.35 -31.77 -17.18
CA ALA A 13 39.09 -31.64 -15.92
C ALA A 13 38.12 -31.32 -14.78
N LEU A 14 37.77 -32.36 -14.01
CA LEU A 14 37.36 -32.25 -12.62
C LEU A 14 38.54 -31.67 -11.82
N PHE A 15 38.27 -30.69 -10.96
CA PHE A 15 39.05 -30.52 -9.72
C PHE A 15 38.11 -30.13 -8.58
N ALA A 16 37.95 -31.07 -7.66
CA ALA A 16 37.46 -30.86 -6.31
C ALA A 16 38.66 -30.53 -5.42
N VAL A 17 38.61 -29.45 -4.64
CA VAL A 17 39.54 -29.20 -3.52
C VAL A 17 38.81 -28.48 -2.39
N THR A 18 38.44 -29.30 -1.40
CA THR A 18 38.51 -29.13 0.07
C THR A 18 37.99 -27.86 0.76
N SER A 19 37.08 -28.13 1.70
CA SER A 19 36.71 -27.38 2.89
C SER A 19 37.89 -26.73 3.64
N THR A 20 37.66 -25.52 4.15
CA THR A 20 38.28 -25.07 5.39
C THR A 20 37.20 -24.54 6.32
N VAL A 21 37.02 -25.26 7.42
CA VAL A 21 36.24 -24.87 8.60
C VAL A 21 36.98 -23.71 9.28
N PHE A 22 36.30 -22.58 9.47
CA PHE A 22 36.71 -21.61 10.49
C PHE A 22 35.66 -21.60 11.61
N LEU A 23 36.01 -22.27 12.70
CA LEU A 23 35.33 -22.19 13.97
C LEU A 23 35.85 -20.93 14.69
N GLY A 24 35.09 -19.84 14.63
CA GLY A 24 35.34 -18.62 15.39
C GLY A 24 34.19 -18.36 16.35
N ALA A 25 34.36 -18.75 17.61
CA ALA A 25 33.44 -18.40 18.67
C ALA A 25 33.52 -16.89 18.96
N PHE A 26 32.44 -16.15 18.67
CA PHE A 26 32.18 -14.86 19.29
C PHE A 26 30.91 -14.94 20.12
N ILE A 27 31.09 -14.62 21.39
CA ILE A 27 30.06 -14.49 22.42
C ILE A 27 29.30 -13.18 22.17
N GLY A 28 27.97 -13.27 22.05
CA GLY A 28 27.02 -12.21 22.42
C GLY A 28 26.78 -11.07 21.42
N ALA A 29 25.93 -11.30 20.42
CA ALA A 29 25.06 -10.27 19.86
C ALA A 29 23.72 -10.91 19.48
N VAL A 30 22.62 -10.34 19.98
CA VAL A 30 21.25 -10.67 19.56
C VAL A 30 21.16 -10.51 18.04
N PRO A 31 20.63 -11.48 17.27
CA PRO A 31 20.56 -11.32 15.83
C PRO A 31 19.52 -10.24 15.51
N ALA A 32 19.99 -9.08 15.06
CA ALA A 32 19.23 -8.32 14.08
C ALA A 32 19.06 -9.24 12.88
N THR A 33 17.83 -9.69 12.63
CA THR A 33 17.48 -10.53 11.47
C THR A 33 18.19 -10.03 10.22
N ALA A 34 19.06 -10.85 9.64
CA ALA A 34 19.83 -10.52 8.43
C ALA A 34 18.86 -10.10 7.32
N GLN A 35 18.85 -8.80 6.99
CA GLN A 35 18.08 -8.28 5.85
C GLN A 35 18.86 -8.54 4.57
N SER A 36 18.16 -8.98 3.52
CA SER A 36 18.73 -9.17 2.18
C SER A 36 19.44 -7.89 1.72
N THR A 37 20.71 -8.01 1.32
CA THR A 37 21.48 -6.94 0.67
C THR A 37 21.09 -6.77 -0.80
N ASP A 38 20.33 -7.71 -1.37
CA ASP A 38 19.88 -7.63 -2.76
C ASP A 38 18.56 -6.86 -2.87
N VAL A 39 18.59 -5.77 -3.66
CA VAL A 39 17.44 -4.91 -3.92
C VAL A 39 16.49 -5.59 -4.88
N GLN A 40 15.29 -5.89 -4.40
CA GLN A 40 14.27 -6.53 -5.21
C GLN A 40 13.85 -5.63 -6.38
N PRO A 41 13.46 -6.19 -7.55
CA PRO A 41 13.05 -5.38 -8.69
C PRO A 41 11.98 -4.31 -8.38
N PRO A 42 10.93 -4.59 -7.58
CA PRO A 42 9.95 -3.56 -7.19
C PRO A 42 10.56 -2.41 -6.38
N ASP A 43 11.52 -2.69 -5.50
CA ASP A 43 12.20 -1.69 -4.68
C ASP A 43 13.09 -0.78 -5.56
N ARG A 44 13.78 -1.37 -6.55
CA ARG A 44 14.55 -0.62 -7.56
C ARG A 44 13.65 0.27 -8.39
N SER A 45 12.53 -0.25 -8.90
CA SER A 45 11.56 0.51 -9.69
C SER A 45 10.97 1.69 -8.91
N PHE A 46 10.71 1.50 -7.61
CA PHE A 46 10.29 2.57 -6.72
C PHE A 46 11.31 3.72 -6.69
N MET A 47 12.56 3.42 -6.37
CA MET A 47 13.63 4.43 -6.29
C MET A 47 13.88 5.15 -7.61
N VAL A 48 13.86 4.42 -8.73
CA VAL A 48 14.03 5.01 -10.08
C VAL A 48 12.88 5.95 -10.40
N SER A 49 11.64 5.58 -10.11
CA SER A 49 10.49 6.44 -10.40
C SER A 49 10.43 7.65 -9.49
N LEU A 50 10.82 7.51 -8.21
CA LEU A 50 10.96 8.65 -7.29
C LEU A 50 12.02 9.63 -7.80
N ARG A 51 13.17 9.12 -8.24
CA ARG A 51 14.21 9.97 -8.86
C ARG A 51 13.66 10.69 -10.09
N GLN A 52 12.97 9.95 -10.94
CA GLN A 52 12.43 10.48 -12.19
C GLN A 52 11.42 11.60 -11.93
N ALA A 53 10.62 11.51 -10.88
CA ALA A 53 9.73 12.59 -10.45
C ALA A 53 10.51 13.80 -9.90
N ASN A 54 11.48 13.58 -9.00
CA ASN A 54 12.27 14.66 -8.41
C ASN A 54 13.08 15.45 -9.45
N SER A 55 13.59 14.78 -10.49
CA SER A 55 14.43 15.39 -11.53
C SER A 55 13.81 16.59 -12.24
N TRP A 56 12.47 16.65 -12.33
CA TRP A 56 11.76 17.79 -12.92
C TRP A 56 10.96 18.60 -11.91
N LEU A 57 10.41 17.97 -10.86
CA LEU A 57 9.62 18.66 -9.85
C LEU A 57 10.43 19.71 -9.08
N ILE A 58 11.66 19.36 -8.69
CA ILE A 58 12.54 20.26 -7.93
C ILE A 58 12.82 21.56 -8.72
N PRO A 59 13.32 21.52 -9.96
CA PRO A 59 13.61 22.77 -10.69
C PRO A 59 12.34 23.59 -10.99
N VAL A 60 11.24 22.99 -11.43
CA VAL A 60 10.02 23.76 -11.74
C VAL A 60 9.43 24.43 -10.49
N SER A 61 9.46 23.74 -9.34
CA SER A 61 8.98 24.28 -8.07
C SER A 61 9.91 25.35 -7.48
N LYS A 62 11.20 25.29 -7.77
CA LYS A 62 12.16 26.35 -7.43
C LYS A 62 11.87 27.64 -8.20
N GLU A 63 11.50 27.52 -9.48
CA GLU A 63 11.29 28.66 -10.38
C GLU A 63 9.91 29.30 -10.23
N VAL A 64 8.88 28.52 -9.86
CA VAL A 64 7.49 28.99 -9.82
C VAL A 64 7.27 30.29 -9.03
N PRO A 65 7.94 30.58 -7.88
CA PRO A 65 7.73 31.82 -7.13
C PRO A 65 8.11 33.08 -7.90
N ALA A 66 9.00 32.98 -8.89
CA ALA A 66 9.38 34.09 -9.77
C ALA A 66 8.46 34.22 -11.00
N ARG A 67 7.61 33.22 -11.26
CA ARG A 67 6.71 33.16 -12.42
C ARG A 67 5.25 33.45 -12.07
N THR A 68 4.92 33.64 -10.80
CA THR A 68 3.54 33.82 -10.31
C THR A 68 3.43 35.04 -9.41
N THR A 69 2.24 35.66 -9.42
CA THR A 69 1.81 36.63 -8.40
C THR A 69 0.84 36.01 -7.39
N ASN A 70 0.43 34.75 -7.59
CA ASN A 70 -0.47 34.04 -6.69
C ASN A 70 0.29 33.51 -5.47
N ALA A 71 -0.06 34.02 -4.28
CA ALA A 71 0.59 33.63 -3.03
C ALA A 71 0.45 32.13 -2.71
N GLY A 72 -0.69 31.51 -3.05
CA GLY A 72 -0.92 30.07 -2.86
C GLY A 72 0.04 29.22 -3.71
N ILE A 73 0.22 29.57 -4.98
CA ILE A 73 1.15 28.89 -5.89
C ILE A 73 2.61 29.16 -5.49
N SER A 74 2.94 30.39 -5.13
CA SER A 74 4.28 30.75 -4.63
C SER A 74 4.65 29.94 -3.39
N ASN A 75 3.72 29.78 -2.43
CA ASN A 75 3.93 29.00 -1.22
C ASN A 75 3.99 27.50 -1.50
N ALA A 76 3.11 26.96 -2.35
CA ALA A 76 3.16 25.57 -2.78
C ALA A 76 4.49 25.25 -3.49
N GLY A 77 4.99 26.16 -4.33
CA GLY A 77 6.30 26.07 -4.96
C GLY A 77 7.44 25.89 -3.97
N LYS A 78 7.52 26.77 -2.97
CA LYS A 78 8.53 26.69 -1.91
C LYS A 78 8.43 25.38 -1.13
N ASP A 79 7.20 25.00 -0.74
CA ASP A 79 6.98 23.77 0.03
C ASP A 79 7.40 22.51 -0.73
N ILE A 80 7.01 22.42 -2.00
CA ILE A 80 7.36 21.28 -2.87
C ILE A 80 8.86 21.26 -3.14
N PHE A 81 9.48 22.41 -3.44
CA PHE A 81 10.92 22.49 -3.64
C PHE A 81 11.69 22.00 -2.42
N GLU A 82 11.38 22.53 -1.23
CA GLU A 82 12.08 22.16 0.00
C GLU A 82 11.87 20.68 0.36
N GLY A 83 10.62 20.22 0.29
CA GLY A 83 10.23 18.87 0.64
C GLY A 83 10.85 17.82 -0.27
N HIS A 84 10.70 17.99 -1.59
CA HIS A 84 11.28 17.05 -2.56
C HIS A 84 12.80 17.11 -2.60
N SER A 85 13.43 18.27 -2.34
CA SER A 85 14.90 18.33 -2.25
C SER A 85 15.45 17.52 -1.08
N ARG A 86 14.81 17.57 0.09
CA ARG A 86 15.20 16.73 1.24
C ARG A 86 14.98 15.25 0.94
N LEU A 87 13.83 14.91 0.34
CA LEU A 87 13.53 13.54 -0.05
C LEU A 87 14.51 12.99 -1.09
N ASP A 88 15.00 13.83 -2.00
CA ASP A 88 15.99 13.45 -3.01
C ASP A 88 17.36 13.14 -2.40
N VAL A 89 17.76 13.88 -1.35
CA VAL A 89 18.96 13.56 -0.56
C VAL A 89 18.84 12.18 0.10
N ASP A 90 17.70 11.90 0.74
CA ASP A 90 17.44 10.59 1.37
C ASP A 90 17.42 9.45 0.33
N LEU A 91 16.85 9.70 -0.85
CA LEU A 91 16.86 8.77 -1.98
C LEU A 91 18.28 8.49 -2.48
N LEU A 92 19.09 9.51 -2.73
CA LEU A 92 20.45 9.36 -3.24
C LEU A 92 21.33 8.59 -2.24
N LYS A 93 21.18 8.87 -0.95
CA LYS A 93 21.84 8.12 0.12
C LYS A 93 21.44 6.65 0.09
N THR A 94 20.14 6.35 0.09
CA THR A 94 19.60 4.99 0.07
C THR A 94 20.06 4.24 -1.18
N ALA A 95 20.01 4.87 -2.36
CA ALA A 95 20.46 4.27 -3.61
C ALA A 95 21.97 3.98 -3.60
N GLY A 96 22.78 4.87 -3.02
CA GLY A 96 24.21 4.66 -2.83
C GLY A 96 24.52 3.48 -1.91
N GLU A 97 23.79 3.35 -0.80
CA GLU A 97 23.92 2.22 0.15
C GLU A 97 23.67 0.86 -0.52
N PHE A 98 22.79 0.81 -1.52
CA PHE A 98 22.41 -0.43 -2.21
C PHE A 98 22.91 -0.54 -3.66
N GLY A 99 23.80 0.35 -4.11
CA GLY A 99 24.35 0.31 -5.47
C GLY A 99 23.29 0.44 -6.58
N VAL A 100 22.20 1.17 -6.32
CA VAL A 100 21.14 1.41 -7.31
C VAL A 100 21.52 2.60 -8.17
N VAL A 101 21.67 2.36 -9.48
CA VAL A 101 21.89 3.41 -10.46
C VAL A 101 20.59 4.15 -10.71
N LEU A 102 20.62 5.47 -10.53
CA LEU A 102 19.49 6.36 -10.69
C LEU A 102 19.65 7.25 -11.93
N PRO A 103 18.56 7.59 -12.64
CA PRO A 103 18.62 8.54 -13.74
C PRO A 103 18.98 9.94 -13.25
N ASN A 104 19.77 10.68 -14.02
CA ASN A 104 20.16 12.04 -13.66
C ASN A 104 19.25 13.11 -14.26
N ASP A 105 18.55 12.79 -15.35
CA ASP A 105 17.76 13.74 -16.13
C ASP A 105 16.27 13.38 -16.20
N ALA A 106 15.45 14.38 -16.49
CA ALA A 106 14.04 14.20 -16.82
C ALA A 106 13.89 13.36 -18.11
N ASN A 107 12.97 12.40 -18.12
CA ASN A 107 12.63 11.67 -19.35
C ASN A 107 11.83 12.57 -20.32
N SER A 108 11.61 12.08 -21.55
CA SER A 108 10.92 12.85 -22.59
C SER A 108 9.48 13.24 -22.23
N GLU A 109 8.76 12.38 -21.50
CA GLU A 109 7.40 12.67 -21.02
C GLU A 109 7.42 13.85 -20.04
N HIS A 110 8.29 13.81 -19.04
CA HIS A 110 8.45 14.91 -18.07
C HIS A 110 8.98 16.19 -18.73
N GLN A 111 9.85 16.08 -19.72
CA GLN A 111 10.30 17.24 -20.49
C GLN A 111 9.15 17.90 -21.25
N SER A 112 8.20 17.11 -21.79
CA SER A 112 6.99 17.64 -22.41
C SER A 112 6.13 18.43 -21.41
N LEU A 113 5.98 17.92 -20.18
CA LEU A 113 5.24 18.61 -19.11
C LEU A 113 5.92 19.92 -18.69
N ILE A 114 7.25 19.93 -18.58
CA ILE A 114 8.04 21.15 -18.33
C ILE A 114 7.76 22.18 -19.42
N ASN A 115 7.86 21.79 -20.69
CA ASN A 115 7.64 22.67 -21.83
C ASN A 115 6.21 23.21 -21.88
N GLU A 116 5.22 22.38 -21.54
CA GLU A 116 3.80 22.77 -21.47
C GLU A 116 3.57 23.86 -20.43
N MET A 117 4.15 23.72 -19.23
CA MET A 117 4.09 24.77 -18.20
C MET A 117 4.88 26.01 -18.61
N ALA A 118 6.07 25.83 -19.22
CA ALA A 118 6.92 26.94 -19.65
C ALA A 118 6.22 27.86 -20.66
N GLY A 119 5.44 27.29 -21.59
CA GLY A 119 4.69 28.05 -22.60
C GLY A 119 3.48 28.83 -22.09
N ARG A 120 3.13 28.72 -20.80
CA ARG A 120 2.00 29.44 -20.18
C ARG A 120 2.50 30.59 -19.30
N THR A 121 1.64 31.59 -19.10
CA THR A 121 1.91 32.77 -18.26
C THR A 121 0.69 33.15 -17.40
N GLY A 122 0.91 33.91 -16.32
CA GLY A 122 -0.15 34.38 -15.43
C GLY A 122 -1.01 33.24 -14.87
N ASP A 123 -2.31 33.45 -14.72
CA ASP A 123 -3.23 32.45 -14.15
C ASP A 123 -3.25 31.12 -14.91
N ASN A 124 -2.96 31.13 -16.21
CA ASN A 124 -2.89 29.90 -17.01
C ASN A 124 -1.66 29.07 -16.66
N HIS A 125 -0.54 29.73 -16.34
CA HIS A 125 0.63 29.06 -15.79
C HIS A 125 0.33 28.46 -14.42
N ASP A 126 -0.33 29.22 -13.55
CA ASP A 126 -0.64 28.79 -12.19
C ASP A 126 -1.57 27.56 -12.15
N ARG A 127 -2.64 27.56 -12.97
CA ARG A 127 -3.52 26.38 -13.14
C ARG A 127 -2.78 25.18 -13.72
N ALA A 128 -1.91 25.41 -14.70
CA ALA A 128 -1.10 24.35 -15.28
C ALA A 128 -0.15 23.72 -14.27
N TYR A 129 0.59 24.55 -13.53
CA TYR A 129 1.49 24.12 -12.48
C TYR A 129 0.76 23.27 -11.44
N ALA A 130 -0.38 23.76 -10.92
CA ALA A 130 -1.14 23.03 -9.93
C ALA A 130 -1.67 21.69 -10.44
N THR A 131 -2.26 21.69 -11.64
CA THR A 131 -2.89 20.51 -12.25
C THR A 131 -1.87 19.44 -12.61
N ILE A 132 -0.81 19.80 -13.34
CA ILE A 132 0.20 18.86 -13.84
C ILE A 132 0.95 18.20 -12.69
N ILE A 133 1.40 18.99 -11.70
CA ILE A 133 2.12 18.42 -10.57
C ILE A 133 1.20 17.53 -9.74
N ARG A 134 -0.04 17.95 -9.50
CA ARG A 134 -1.01 17.14 -8.76
C ARG A 134 -1.26 15.80 -9.44
N GLN A 135 -1.37 15.78 -10.76
CA GLN A 135 -1.55 14.56 -11.54
C GLN A 135 -0.35 13.62 -11.42
N ALA A 136 0.87 14.16 -11.56
CA ALA A 136 2.10 13.38 -11.51
C ALA A 136 2.33 12.67 -10.16
N GLN A 137 1.77 13.18 -9.06
CA GLN A 137 1.91 12.53 -7.75
C GLN A 137 1.12 11.22 -7.63
N GLY A 138 0.04 11.04 -8.41
CA GLY A 138 -0.94 9.96 -8.21
C GLY A 138 -0.36 8.55 -8.30
N GLY A 139 0.31 8.25 -9.41
CA GLY A 139 0.91 6.92 -9.62
C GLY A 139 2.04 6.63 -8.63
N LEU A 140 2.88 7.64 -8.35
CA LEU A 140 3.98 7.52 -7.40
C LEU A 140 3.48 7.30 -5.97
N LEU A 141 2.33 7.87 -5.59
CA LEU A 141 1.71 7.65 -4.28
C LEU A 141 1.33 6.19 -4.09
N VAL A 142 0.68 5.59 -5.08
CA VAL A 142 0.25 4.18 -5.04
C VAL A 142 1.47 3.26 -4.96
N MET A 143 2.48 3.49 -5.81
CA MET A 143 3.70 2.68 -5.81
C MET A 143 4.49 2.83 -4.51
N ALA A 144 4.69 4.05 -3.99
CA ALA A 144 5.38 4.26 -2.71
C ALA A 144 4.62 3.61 -1.54
N THR A 145 3.28 3.66 -1.56
CA THR A 145 2.43 3.01 -0.57
C THR A 145 2.56 1.47 -0.63
N GLN A 146 2.57 0.91 -1.84
CA GLN A 146 2.81 -0.51 -2.07
C GLN A 146 4.19 -0.92 -1.54
N THR A 147 5.25 -0.19 -1.91
CA THR A 147 6.62 -0.44 -1.40
C THR A 147 6.66 -0.37 0.12
N ARG A 148 6.04 0.64 0.74
CA ARG A 148 5.97 0.79 2.20
C ARG A 148 5.28 -0.39 2.88
N ALA A 149 4.28 -0.97 2.23
CA ALA A 149 3.55 -2.12 2.76
C ALA A 149 4.41 -3.40 2.67
N THR A 150 5.02 -3.67 1.51
CA THR A 150 5.56 -5.00 1.18
C THR A 150 7.07 -5.16 1.22
N THR A 151 7.87 -4.09 1.17
CA THR A 151 9.33 -4.26 1.19
C THR A 151 9.80 -4.89 2.49
N GLN A 152 10.76 -5.81 2.39
CA GLN A 152 11.44 -6.40 3.54
C GLN A 152 12.66 -5.57 4.00
N ASN A 153 13.10 -4.61 3.19
CA ASN A 153 14.24 -3.75 3.49
C ASN A 153 13.80 -2.52 4.33
N THR A 154 14.38 -2.34 5.53
CA THR A 154 13.96 -1.26 6.44
C THR A 154 14.34 0.14 5.97
N ALA A 155 15.48 0.31 5.29
CA ALA A 155 15.87 1.61 4.75
C ALA A 155 14.89 2.02 3.62
N ILE A 156 14.58 1.10 2.71
CA ILE A 156 13.62 1.34 1.62
C ILE A 156 12.20 1.54 2.17
N ARG A 157 11.81 0.82 3.24
CA ARG A 157 10.53 1.03 3.93
C ARG A 157 10.43 2.43 4.52
N THR A 158 11.49 2.93 5.13
CA THR A 158 11.56 4.28 5.69
C THR A 158 11.46 5.33 4.58
N LEU A 159 12.23 5.18 3.51
CA LEU A 159 12.19 6.07 2.34
C LEU A 159 10.78 6.09 1.71
N ALA A 160 10.15 4.94 1.55
CA ALA A 160 8.79 4.83 1.05
C ALA A 160 7.78 5.52 1.97
N HIS A 161 7.91 5.38 3.30
CA HIS A 161 7.07 6.09 4.26
C HIS A 161 7.17 7.62 4.11
N GLN A 162 8.41 8.14 4.09
CA GLN A 162 8.66 9.58 3.92
C GLN A 162 8.11 10.08 2.58
N THR A 163 8.29 9.28 1.53
CA THR A 163 7.75 9.57 0.20
C THR A 163 6.23 9.69 0.24
N VAL A 164 5.51 8.72 0.81
CA VAL A 164 4.03 8.78 0.88
C VAL A 164 3.56 10.04 1.63
N GLN A 165 4.18 10.38 2.75
CA GLN A 165 3.86 11.61 3.50
C GLN A 165 4.11 12.86 2.67
N MET A 166 5.23 12.91 1.94
CA MET A 166 5.56 14.04 1.08
C MET A 166 4.56 14.21 -0.05
N LEU A 167 4.19 13.11 -0.72
CA LEU A 167 3.24 13.13 -1.83
C LEU A 167 1.85 13.57 -1.37
N ILE A 168 1.36 13.09 -0.23
CA ILE A 168 0.08 13.53 0.34
C ILE A 168 0.10 15.04 0.60
N ARG A 169 1.18 15.54 1.22
CA ARG A 169 1.34 16.98 1.48
C ARG A 169 1.37 17.78 0.17
N THR A 170 2.17 17.37 -0.81
CA THR A 170 2.23 17.99 -2.14
C THR A 170 0.85 18.04 -2.80
N MET A 171 0.10 16.93 -2.79
CA MET A 171 -1.26 16.89 -3.31
C MET A 171 -2.18 17.87 -2.58
N THR A 172 -2.15 17.90 -1.25
CA THR A 172 -2.98 18.78 -0.43
C THR A 172 -2.66 20.26 -0.62
N VAL A 173 -1.38 20.66 -0.65
CA VAL A 173 -1.03 22.08 -0.82
C VAL A 173 -1.44 22.60 -2.19
N LEU A 174 -1.37 21.76 -3.23
CA LEU A 174 -1.84 22.10 -4.57
C LEU A 174 -3.37 22.18 -4.63
N GLU A 175 -4.08 21.19 -4.07
CA GLU A 175 -5.54 21.20 -4.01
C GLU A 175 -6.08 22.43 -3.25
N ASN A 176 -5.40 22.83 -2.17
CA ASN A 176 -5.76 24.01 -1.37
C ASN A 176 -5.57 25.34 -2.11
N THR A 177 -4.86 25.38 -3.24
CA THR A 177 -4.80 26.58 -4.08
C THR A 177 -6.14 26.86 -4.78
N GLY A 178 -7.01 25.85 -4.91
CA GLY A 178 -8.24 25.94 -5.70
C GLY A 178 -8.02 25.96 -7.21
N LEU A 179 -6.78 25.78 -7.68
CA LEU A 179 -6.41 25.86 -9.10
C LEU A 179 -6.20 24.49 -9.78
N VAL A 180 -6.33 23.39 -9.04
CA VAL A 180 -6.23 22.03 -9.58
C VAL A 180 -7.48 21.72 -10.41
N ASP A 181 -7.30 21.45 -11.69
CA ASP A 181 -8.36 20.97 -12.55
C ASP A 181 -8.71 19.50 -12.22
N PRO A 182 -10.01 19.10 -12.25
CA PRO A 182 -10.43 17.73 -11.98
C PRO A 182 -9.79 16.65 -12.88
N SER A 183 -9.24 17.01 -14.04
CA SER A 183 -8.44 16.11 -14.90
C SER A 183 -7.17 15.60 -14.20
N ALA A 184 -6.65 16.32 -13.20
CA ALA A 184 -5.50 15.86 -12.40
C ALA A 184 -5.80 14.59 -11.58
N LEU A 185 -7.07 14.21 -11.44
CA LEU A 185 -7.51 13.02 -10.72
C LEU A 185 -7.62 11.79 -11.64
N GLU A 186 -7.33 11.96 -12.94
CA GLU A 186 -7.28 10.87 -13.90
C GLU A 186 -5.85 10.33 -13.95
N LEU A 187 -5.66 9.07 -13.52
CA LEU A 187 -4.38 8.38 -13.67
C LEU A 187 -4.04 8.29 -15.16
N VAL A 188 -2.80 8.64 -15.51
CA VAL A 188 -2.29 8.57 -16.90
C VAL A 188 -2.41 7.14 -17.47
N THR A 189 -2.39 6.10 -16.62
CA THR A 189 -2.62 4.71 -17.01
C THR A 189 -4.08 4.35 -17.32
N ALA A 190 -5.05 5.16 -16.88
CA ALA A 190 -6.48 4.92 -17.11
C ALA A 190 -6.99 5.44 -18.47
N LYS A 191 -6.12 6.06 -19.29
CA LYS A 191 -6.47 6.50 -20.66
C LYS A 191 -6.90 5.35 -21.59
N ALA A 192 -6.75 4.09 -21.19
CA ALA A 192 -7.15 2.94 -22.01
C ALA A 192 -8.60 2.46 -21.83
N GLN A 193 -9.35 2.90 -20.82
CA GLN A 193 -10.72 2.39 -20.60
C GLN A 193 -11.60 3.44 -19.92
N LEU A 194 -12.44 4.11 -20.70
CA LEU A 194 -13.88 4.32 -20.42
C LEU A 194 -14.49 5.33 -21.41
N ASN A 195 -15.11 4.81 -22.46
CA ASN A 195 -16.32 5.45 -23.00
C ASN A 195 -17.49 4.95 -22.14
N ALA A 196 -17.84 5.70 -21.09
CA ALA A 196 -19.12 5.53 -20.42
C ALA A 196 -19.84 6.88 -20.36
N VAL A 197 -21.03 6.89 -20.93
CA VAL A 197 -21.95 8.02 -20.99
C VAL A 197 -22.28 8.48 -19.57
N ARG A 198 -21.98 9.74 -19.27
CA ARG A 198 -22.30 10.38 -18.01
C ARG A 198 -23.77 10.81 -18.00
N VAL A 199 -24.62 10.06 -17.31
CA VAL A 199 -25.96 10.55 -16.92
C VAL A 199 -25.79 11.40 -15.67
N ILE A 200 -26.12 12.68 -15.75
CA ILE A 200 -26.08 13.61 -14.63
C ILE A 200 -27.28 13.29 -13.73
N GLY A 201 -27.01 12.54 -12.67
CA GLY A 201 -27.86 12.27 -11.52
C GLY A 201 -26.94 11.84 -10.38
N GLN A 202 -27.38 12.01 -9.13
CA GLN A 202 -26.67 11.62 -7.90
C GLN A 202 -26.35 10.10 -7.89
N ASN A 203 -25.33 9.68 -8.64
CA ASN A 203 -24.87 8.30 -8.67
C ASN A 203 -23.45 8.28 -8.13
N VAL A 204 -23.31 7.83 -6.89
CA VAL A 204 -22.02 7.60 -6.24
C VAL A 204 -21.17 6.69 -7.12
N GLU A 205 -19.91 7.04 -7.34
CA GLU A 205 -18.99 6.16 -8.07
C GLU A 205 -18.85 4.83 -7.31
N PRO A 206 -18.91 3.66 -7.98
CA PRO A 206 -18.76 2.38 -7.30
C PRO A 206 -17.48 2.28 -6.45
N SER A 207 -16.38 2.88 -6.92
CA SER A 207 -15.09 2.95 -6.23
C SER A 207 -15.14 3.77 -4.93
N ASP A 208 -15.90 4.88 -4.91
CA ASP A 208 -16.11 5.70 -3.71
C ASP A 208 -16.92 4.94 -2.66
N ARG A 209 -17.99 4.26 -3.10
CA ARG A 209 -18.78 3.40 -2.20
C ARG A 209 -17.92 2.29 -1.61
N GLU A 210 -17.15 1.60 -2.46
CA GLU A 210 -16.28 0.50 -2.05
C GLU A 210 -15.23 0.95 -1.03
N LEU A 211 -14.58 2.09 -1.26
CA LEU A 211 -13.63 2.67 -0.32
C LEU A 211 -14.23 2.88 1.07
N LEU A 212 -15.39 3.53 1.15
CA LEU A 212 -16.03 3.85 2.43
C LEU A 212 -16.47 2.58 3.16
N VAL A 213 -16.98 1.59 2.42
CA VAL A 213 -17.34 0.27 2.96
C VAL A 213 -16.10 -0.44 3.53
N LEU A 214 -14.97 -0.46 2.80
CA LEU A 214 -13.73 -1.09 3.26
C LEU A 214 -13.17 -0.42 4.51
N LEU A 215 -13.10 0.91 4.54
CA LEU A 215 -12.61 1.67 5.71
C LEU A 215 -13.51 1.47 6.95
N MET A 216 -14.83 1.39 6.75
CA MET A 216 -15.77 1.10 7.83
C MET A 216 -15.56 -0.31 8.38
N GLN A 217 -15.56 -1.33 7.52
CA GLN A 217 -15.34 -2.72 7.95
C GLN A 217 -14.02 -2.90 8.68
N HIS A 218 -12.95 -2.29 8.17
CA HIS A 218 -11.65 -2.30 8.84
C HIS A 218 -11.72 -1.73 10.26
N SER A 219 -12.44 -0.61 10.44
CA SER A 219 -12.59 0.01 11.76
C SER A 219 -13.51 -0.78 12.71
N LEU A 220 -14.52 -1.49 12.19
CA LEU A 220 -15.48 -2.26 12.98
C LEU A 220 -14.83 -3.40 13.77
N TRP A 221 -13.83 -4.09 13.21
CA TRP A 221 -13.10 -5.14 13.94
C TRP A 221 -11.88 -4.60 14.68
N GLN A 222 -11.14 -3.66 14.07
CA GLN A 222 -9.85 -3.23 14.61
C GLN A 222 -10.01 -2.38 15.87
N LYS A 223 -11.08 -1.57 15.97
CA LYS A 223 -11.36 -0.78 17.18
C LYS A 223 -11.57 -1.65 18.42
N PRO A 224 -12.52 -2.61 18.47
CA PRO A 224 -12.70 -3.45 19.64
C PRO A 224 -11.48 -4.34 19.94
N ALA A 225 -10.85 -4.94 18.91
CA ALA A 225 -9.65 -5.76 19.12
C ALA A 225 -8.48 -4.96 19.73
N SER A 226 -8.33 -3.69 19.33
CA SER A 226 -7.32 -2.79 19.88
C SER A 226 -7.62 -2.34 21.31
N ARG A 227 -8.90 -2.12 21.67
CA ARG A 227 -9.28 -1.85 23.07
C ARG A 227 -9.03 -3.06 23.96
N GLU A 228 -9.43 -4.23 23.50
CA GLU A 228 -9.18 -5.47 24.23
C GLU A 228 -7.68 -5.70 24.43
N SER A 229 -6.88 -5.51 23.38
CA SER A 229 -5.43 -5.67 23.46
C SER A 229 -4.77 -4.58 24.32
N SER A 230 -5.33 -3.36 24.40
CA SER A 230 -4.82 -2.34 25.32
C SER A 230 -4.98 -2.73 26.79
N ASP A 231 -6.01 -3.51 27.10
CA ASP A 231 -6.31 -3.94 28.47
C ASP A 231 -5.56 -5.22 28.85
N ARG A 232 -5.42 -6.15 27.90
CA ARG A 232 -4.92 -7.53 28.14
C ARG A 232 -3.46 -7.77 27.77
N ALA A 233 -2.86 -6.96 26.90
CA ALA A 233 -1.50 -7.19 26.42
C ALA A 233 -0.48 -7.19 27.57
N ARG A 234 0.52 -8.08 27.49
CA ARG A 234 1.56 -8.19 28.52
C ARG A 234 2.63 -7.11 28.31
N ASP A 235 3.01 -6.86 27.06
CA ASP A 235 3.93 -5.79 26.69
C ASP A 235 3.30 -4.39 26.82
N ALA A 236 3.95 -3.50 27.56
CA ALA A 236 3.49 -2.13 27.78
C ALA A 236 3.45 -1.28 26.50
N LYS A 237 4.37 -1.52 25.55
CA LYS A 237 4.36 -0.89 24.22
C LYS A 237 3.15 -1.35 23.43
N VAL A 238 2.83 -2.65 23.45
CA VAL A 238 1.62 -3.18 22.78
C VAL A 238 0.38 -2.55 23.38
N ARG A 239 0.25 -2.49 24.72
CA ARG A 239 -0.90 -1.81 25.36
C ARG A 239 -1.06 -0.36 24.89
N LYS A 240 0.04 0.40 24.87
CA LYS A 240 0.04 1.81 24.45
C LYS A 240 -0.35 1.96 22.98
N VAL A 241 0.27 1.18 22.10
CA VAL A 241 -0.02 1.19 20.65
C VAL A 241 -1.48 0.81 20.42
N ALA A 242 -1.97 -0.25 21.06
CA ALA A 242 -3.35 -0.70 20.90
C ALA A 242 -4.37 0.34 21.39
N GLY A 243 -4.11 0.99 22.53
CA GLY A 243 -4.97 2.08 23.01
C GLY A 243 -5.01 3.26 22.04
N GLN A 244 -3.88 3.59 21.42
CA GLN A 244 -3.80 4.64 20.40
C GLN A 244 -4.58 4.25 19.12
N LEU A 245 -4.39 3.05 18.60
CA LEU A 245 -5.12 2.54 17.44
C LEU A 245 -6.64 2.54 17.69
N ALA A 246 -7.10 2.15 18.87
CA ALA A 246 -8.51 2.20 19.23
C ALA A 246 -9.10 3.63 19.16
N ALA A 247 -8.36 4.63 19.63
CA ALA A 247 -8.76 6.03 19.53
C ALA A 247 -8.76 6.53 18.07
N GLU A 248 -7.73 6.18 17.31
CA GLU A 248 -7.58 6.59 15.91
C GLU A 248 -8.62 5.93 14.99
N HIS A 249 -9.02 4.68 15.24
CA HIS A 249 -10.17 4.09 14.54
C HIS A 249 -11.50 4.78 14.85
N THR A 250 -11.63 5.45 16.00
CA THR A 250 -12.83 6.28 16.26
C THR A 250 -12.82 7.52 15.36
N GLN A 251 -11.65 8.12 15.13
CA GLN A 251 -11.48 9.23 14.19
C GLN A 251 -11.75 8.79 12.74
N LEU A 252 -11.23 7.62 12.34
CA LEU A 252 -11.47 7.07 11.00
C LEU A 252 -12.96 6.79 10.77
N THR A 253 -13.64 6.14 11.72
CA THR A 253 -15.09 5.90 11.65
C THR A 253 -15.88 7.21 11.52
N ALA A 254 -15.50 8.28 12.22
CA ALA A 254 -16.17 9.57 12.10
C ALA A 254 -16.02 10.17 10.69
N ALA A 255 -14.81 10.17 10.13
CA ALA A 255 -14.56 10.67 8.78
C ALA A 255 -15.30 9.86 7.70
N VAL A 256 -15.37 8.54 7.86
CA VAL A 256 -16.10 7.65 6.92
C VAL A 256 -17.61 7.89 7.00
N ASN A 257 -18.18 8.03 8.20
CA ASN A 257 -19.60 8.35 8.39
C ASN A 257 -19.97 9.72 7.80
N GLU A 258 -19.11 10.73 8.00
CA GLU A 258 -19.31 12.06 7.42
C GLU A 258 -19.32 12.00 5.89
N ALA A 259 -18.31 11.35 5.28
CA ALA A 259 -18.24 11.20 3.83
C ALA A 259 -19.45 10.44 3.27
N ALA A 260 -19.84 9.33 3.92
CA ALA A 260 -20.98 8.52 3.53
C ALA A 260 -22.31 9.28 3.61
N GLY A 261 -22.50 10.10 4.66
CA GLY A 261 -23.67 10.96 4.80
C GLY A 261 -23.75 12.02 3.71
N GLN A 262 -22.61 12.59 3.29
CA GLN A 262 -22.57 13.61 2.23
C GLN A 262 -22.86 13.05 0.84
N ILE A 263 -22.53 11.78 0.57
CA ILE A 263 -22.72 11.16 -0.75
C ILE A 263 -23.80 10.07 -0.78
N GLY A 264 -24.50 9.78 0.32
CA GLY A 264 -25.59 8.81 0.36
C GLY A 264 -25.15 7.35 0.23
N VAL A 265 -24.09 6.96 0.95
CA VAL A 265 -23.61 5.57 1.02
C VAL A 265 -24.08 4.91 2.30
N ASP A 266 -24.80 3.79 2.17
CA ASP A 266 -25.08 2.91 3.30
C ASP A 266 -23.81 2.15 3.70
N LEU A 267 -23.48 2.24 4.99
CA LEU A 267 -22.29 1.60 5.57
C LEU A 267 -22.67 0.30 6.29
N PRO A 268 -21.80 -0.72 6.24
CA PRO A 268 -22.02 -1.96 6.97
C PRO A 268 -21.97 -1.71 8.48
N ALA A 269 -22.73 -2.51 9.23
CA ALA A 269 -22.73 -2.49 10.70
C ALA A 269 -21.85 -3.59 11.33
N GLU A 270 -21.34 -4.51 10.51
CA GLU A 270 -20.61 -5.70 10.95
C GLU A 270 -19.31 -5.88 10.16
N PRO A 271 -18.23 -6.39 10.77
CA PRO A 271 -17.06 -6.85 10.03
C PRO A 271 -17.37 -8.04 9.13
N THR A 272 -16.47 -8.34 8.19
CA THR A 272 -16.54 -9.59 7.41
C THR A 272 -16.35 -10.83 8.29
N THR A 273 -16.73 -12.00 7.79
CA THR A 273 -16.43 -13.29 8.44
C THR A 273 -14.94 -13.47 8.73
N GLU A 274 -14.09 -13.04 7.80
CA GLU A 274 -12.64 -13.11 7.96
C GLU A 274 -12.14 -12.17 9.07
N GLN A 275 -12.59 -10.91 9.08
CA GLN A 275 -12.26 -9.96 10.13
C GLN A 275 -12.74 -10.41 11.52
N LYS A 276 -13.89 -11.08 11.59
CA LYS A 276 -14.38 -11.71 12.83
C LYS A 276 -13.46 -12.84 13.29
N SER A 277 -12.95 -13.66 12.37
CA SER A 277 -12.01 -14.74 12.72
C SER A 277 -10.69 -14.18 13.27
N TRP A 278 -10.20 -13.08 12.70
CA TRP A 278 -9.03 -12.35 13.18
C TRP A 278 -9.23 -11.80 14.60
N ALA A 279 -10.36 -11.12 14.85
CA ALA A 279 -10.70 -10.63 16.18
C ALA A 279 -10.76 -11.79 17.19
N ASN A 280 -11.44 -12.89 16.84
CA ASN A 280 -11.52 -14.07 17.69
C ASN A 280 -10.15 -14.70 17.99
N ALA A 281 -9.23 -14.73 17.02
CA ALA A 281 -7.88 -15.23 17.22
C ALA A 281 -7.11 -14.39 18.25
N ILE A 282 -7.24 -13.06 18.20
CA ILE A 282 -6.68 -12.14 19.19
C ILE A 282 -7.34 -12.39 20.56
N SER A 283 -8.67 -12.41 20.64
CA SER A 283 -9.39 -12.57 21.91
C SER A 283 -9.12 -13.92 22.60
N SER A 284 -8.82 -14.96 21.81
CA SER A 284 -8.49 -16.31 22.31
C SER A 284 -7.04 -16.46 22.77
N SER A 285 -6.16 -15.50 22.42
CA SER A 285 -4.75 -15.51 22.80
C SER A 285 -4.47 -14.81 24.13
N SER A 286 -3.31 -15.06 24.75
CA SER A 286 -2.92 -14.41 25.99
C SER A 286 -1.40 -14.26 26.11
N GLY A 287 -0.95 -13.40 27.03
CA GLY A 287 0.48 -13.17 27.28
C GLY A 287 1.24 -12.73 26.03
N GLU A 288 2.41 -13.31 25.80
CA GLU A 288 3.27 -13.00 24.65
C GLU A 288 2.66 -13.41 23.30
N GLU A 289 1.75 -14.39 23.30
CA GLU A 289 1.06 -14.79 22.07
C GLU A 289 0.07 -13.71 21.62
N LEU A 290 -0.67 -13.11 22.56
CA LEU A 290 -1.53 -11.96 22.27
C LEU A 290 -0.73 -10.80 21.71
N ASP A 291 0.38 -10.46 22.35
CA ASP A 291 1.23 -9.36 21.92
C ASP A 291 1.71 -9.54 20.47
N ARG A 292 2.19 -10.74 20.12
CA ARG A 292 2.64 -11.06 18.75
C ARG A 292 1.48 -11.12 17.76
N MET A 293 0.37 -11.76 18.13
CA MET A 293 -0.81 -11.93 17.27
C MET A 293 -1.39 -10.58 16.90
N TYR A 294 -1.66 -9.73 17.89
CA TYR A 294 -2.20 -8.39 17.70
C TYR A 294 -1.28 -7.55 16.81
N ALA A 295 0.02 -7.50 17.11
CA ALA A 295 0.97 -6.67 16.38
C ALA A 295 1.06 -7.08 14.89
N ASN A 296 1.20 -8.38 14.62
CA ASN A 296 1.37 -8.86 13.25
C ASN A 296 0.07 -8.83 12.44
N LEU A 297 -1.05 -9.24 13.02
CA LEU A 297 -2.34 -9.26 12.34
C LEU A 297 -2.79 -7.83 12.00
N SER A 298 -2.75 -6.92 12.98
CA SER A 298 -3.06 -5.51 12.75
C SER A 298 -2.22 -4.91 11.64
N ARG A 299 -0.91 -5.20 11.65
CA ARG A 299 0.03 -4.68 10.66
C ARG A 299 -0.24 -5.25 9.27
N ALA A 300 -0.63 -6.51 9.19
CA ALA A 300 -1.00 -7.16 7.94
C ALA A 300 -2.30 -6.57 7.37
N ALA A 301 -3.31 -6.38 8.22
CA ALA A 301 -4.59 -5.80 7.82
C ALA A 301 -4.47 -4.34 7.37
N ASP A 302 -3.67 -3.51 8.05
CA ASP A 302 -3.40 -2.14 7.59
C ASP A 302 -2.70 -2.16 6.22
N GLY A 303 -1.69 -3.03 6.06
CA GLY A 303 -0.92 -3.10 4.83
C GLY A 303 -1.66 -3.70 3.62
N SER A 304 -2.71 -4.50 3.82
CA SER A 304 -3.53 -5.04 2.73
C SER A 304 -4.54 -4.03 2.18
N LEU A 305 -4.98 -3.08 3.02
CA LEU A 305 -5.95 -2.06 2.65
C LEU A 305 -5.31 -0.80 2.05
N ILE A 306 -4.12 -0.43 2.53
CA ILE A 306 -3.56 0.91 2.35
C ILE A 306 -3.33 1.34 0.89
N VAL A 307 -3.06 0.38 -0.01
CA VAL A 307 -2.85 0.65 -1.44
C VAL A 307 -4.14 1.08 -2.12
N GLN A 308 -5.27 0.48 -1.77
CA GLN A 308 -6.60 0.88 -2.28
C GLN A 308 -6.99 2.27 -1.76
N VAL A 309 -6.63 2.58 -0.52
CA VAL A 309 -6.86 3.91 0.06
C VAL A 309 -5.99 4.98 -0.63
N ALA A 310 -4.74 4.67 -0.94
CA ALA A 310 -3.85 5.54 -1.72
C ALA A 310 -4.36 5.76 -3.15
N GLN A 311 -4.87 4.70 -3.79
CA GLN A 311 -5.49 4.78 -5.10
C GLN A 311 -6.71 5.72 -5.07
N ALA A 312 -7.63 5.53 -4.13
CA ALA A 312 -8.78 6.41 -3.99
C ALA A 312 -8.37 7.85 -3.70
N ARG A 313 -7.38 8.06 -2.81
CA ARG A 313 -6.84 9.41 -2.52
C ARG A 313 -6.29 10.09 -3.78
N ALA A 314 -5.66 9.33 -4.67
CA ALA A 314 -5.11 9.85 -5.91
C ALA A 314 -6.20 10.24 -6.91
N THR A 315 -7.27 9.43 -7.04
CA THR A 315 -8.15 9.48 -8.22
C THR A 315 -9.59 9.89 -7.99
N THR A 316 -10.12 9.81 -6.76
CA THR A 316 -11.55 10.12 -6.58
C THR A 316 -11.86 11.58 -6.89
N LYS A 317 -12.90 11.80 -7.69
CA LYS A 317 -13.49 13.12 -7.97
C LYS A 317 -14.42 13.59 -6.85
N SER A 318 -14.86 12.68 -5.98
CA SER A 318 -15.66 12.99 -4.79
C SER A 318 -14.78 13.59 -3.69
N VAL A 319 -14.98 14.87 -3.38
CA VAL A 319 -14.26 15.54 -2.28
C VAL A 319 -14.48 14.82 -0.94
N PRO A 320 -15.72 14.42 -0.55
CA PRO A 320 -15.94 13.70 0.70
C PRO A 320 -15.18 12.37 0.76
N ALA A 321 -15.19 11.59 -0.32
CA ALA A 321 -14.42 10.35 -0.41
C ALA A 321 -12.91 10.60 -0.36
N ARG A 322 -12.42 11.67 -0.99
CA ARG A 322 -10.99 12.06 -0.97
C ARG A 322 -10.51 12.41 0.43
N VAL A 323 -11.34 13.11 1.21
CA VAL A 323 -11.05 13.45 2.61
C VAL A 323 -11.00 12.18 3.46
N ALA A 324 -11.98 11.28 3.32
CA ALA A 324 -11.96 9.99 4.00
C ALA A 324 -10.72 9.15 3.62
N ALA A 325 -10.35 9.12 2.34
CA ALA A 325 -9.15 8.45 1.85
C ALA A 325 -7.88 9.04 2.46
N GLN A 326 -7.76 10.37 2.53
CA GLN A 326 -6.59 11.02 3.14
C GLN A 326 -6.47 10.70 4.63
N THR A 327 -7.59 10.76 5.37
CA THR A 327 -7.63 10.41 6.79
C THR A 327 -7.24 8.95 7.00
N GLY A 328 -7.83 8.03 6.22
CA GLY A 328 -7.48 6.61 6.26
C GLY A 328 -6.01 6.36 5.96
N LEU A 329 -5.47 6.93 4.88
CA LEU A 329 -4.08 6.74 4.50
C LEU A 329 -3.11 7.25 5.58
N THR A 330 -3.39 8.42 6.15
CA THR A 330 -2.57 9.02 7.21
C THR A 330 -2.55 8.13 8.46
N LEU A 331 -3.71 7.67 8.91
CA LEU A 331 -3.83 6.85 10.11
C LEU A 331 -3.25 5.45 9.91
N LEU A 332 -3.53 4.78 8.79
CA LEU A 332 -3.01 3.44 8.51
C LEU A 332 -1.48 3.44 8.39
N LEU A 333 -0.86 4.45 7.76
CA LEU A 333 0.60 4.60 7.73
C LEU A 333 1.19 4.76 9.13
N LYS A 334 0.51 5.53 9.98
CA LYS A 334 0.91 5.77 11.37
C LYS A 334 0.79 4.50 12.20
N HIS A 335 -0.32 3.77 12.07
CA HIS A 335 -0.53 2.49 12.75
C HIS A 335 0.55 1.49 12.37
N MET A 336 0.88 1.35 11.09
CA MET A 336 1.95 0.47 10.63
C MET A 336 3.29 0.80 11.31
N LEU A 337 3.63 2.09 11.43
CA LEU A 337 4.85 2.53 12.13
C LEU A 337 4.81 2.23 13.64
N LEU A 338 3.67 2.48 14.30
CA LEU A 338 3.49 2.20 15.73
C LEU A 338 3.60 0.70 16.02
N LEU A 339 2.95 -0.13 15.21
CA LEU A 339 2.99 -1.59 15.32
C LEU A 339 4.40 -2.12 15.07
N GLU A 340 5.11 -1.63 14.06
CA GLU A 340 6.52 -1.96 13.82
C GLU A 340 7.40 -1.53 15.02
N GLY A 341 7.11 -0.39 15.65
CA GLY A 341 7.79 0.10 16.86
C GLY A 341 7.61 -0.76 18.12
N THR A 342 6.69 -1.73 18.12
CA THR A 342 6.61 -2.75 19.18
C THR A 342 7.80 -3.70 19.16
N GLY A 343 8.45 -3.88 17.99
CA GLY A 343 9.50 -4.88 17.78
C GLY A 343 8.98 -6.30 17.55
N LEU A 344 7.66 -6.51 17.51
CA LEU A 344 7.04 -7.83 17.35
C LEU A 344 6.60 -8.14 15.91
N VAL A 345 6.51 -7.11 15.07
CA VAL A 345 6.13 -7.24 13.66
C VAL A 345 7.25 -7.93 12.88
N LYS A 346 6.91 -9.00 12.16
CA LYS A 346 7.82 -9.67 11.23
C LYS A 346 7.86 -8.93 9.89
N ALA A 347 9.02 -8.95 9.22
CA ALA A 347 9.18 -8.33 7.90
C ALA A 347 8.25 -8.93 6.83
N ASN A 348 7.84 -10.19 7.01
CA ASN A 348 6.89 -10.91 6.17
C ASN A 348 5.49 -10.95 6.77
N SER A 349 5.10 -9.99 7.63
CA SER A 349 3.78 -10.00 8.28
C SER A 349 2.62 -10.04 7.28
N LEU A 350 2.79 -9.46 6.09
CA LEU A 350 1.79 -9.54 5.00
C LEU A 350 1.70 -10.93 4.34
N GLN A 351 2.70 -11.78 4.54
CA GLN A 351 2.77 -13.15 4.02
C GLN A 351 2.53 -14.17 5.14
N MET A 352 2.06 -13.75 6.32
CA MET A 352 1.74 -14.70 7.39
C MET A 352 0.57 -15.58 6.95
N THR A 353 0.91 -16.77 6.47
CA THR A 353 -0.01 -17.90 6.23
C THR A 353 -0.22 -18.73 7.50
N ASP A 354 0.66 -18.58 8.48
CA ASP A 354 0.68 -19.36 9.71
C ASP A 354 -0.13 -18.67 10.81
N PHE A 355 -1.43 -18.52 10.58
CA PHE A 355 -2.35 -18.36 11.70
C PHE A 355 -2.71 -19.77 12.19
N PRO A 356 -2.52 -20.09 13.49
CA PRO A 356 -2.94 -21.38 13.99
C PRO A 356 -4.42 -21.56 13.66
N ALA A 357 -4.75 -22.65 12.96
CA ALA A 357 -6.13 -23.06 12.81
C ALA A 357 -6.71 -23.13 14.23
N ILE A 358 -7.80 -22.40 14.47
CA ILE A 358 -8.54 -22.48 15.73
C ILE A 358 -8.83 -23.97 15.94
N ALA A 359 -8.24 -24.56 16.98
CA ALA A 359 -8.63 -25.89 17.42
C ALA A 359 -10.12 -25.78 17.74
N GLN A 360 -10.97 -26.36 16.88
CA GLN A 360 -12.39 -26.44 17.18
C GLN A 360 -12.53 -27.11 18.55
N PRO A 361 -13.42 -26.61 19.44
CA PRO A 361 -13.71 -27.34 20.66
C PRO A 361 -14.12 -28.75 20.27
N LYS A 362 -13.37 -29.76 20.74
CA LYS A 362 -13.70 -31.17 20.52
C LYS A 362 -15.13 -31.37 21.01
N SER A 363 -16.08 -31.55 20.09
CA SER A 363 -17.38 -32.07 20.47
C SER A 363 -17.14 -33.53 20.86
N ASN A 364 -17.35 -33.84 22.14
CA ASN A 364 -17.41 -35.22 22.60
C ASN A 364 -18.73 -35.83 22.17
N ASN A 365 -18.89 -36.07 20.87
CA ASN A 365 -19.96 -36.91 20.34
C ASN A 365 -19.30 -38.03 19.52
N SER A 366 -19.18 -39.20 20.14
CA SER A 366 -18.83 -40.43 19.43
C SER A 366 -19.91 -40.76 18.39
N PRO A 367 -19.59 -40.94 17.10
CA PRO A 367 -20.56 -41.39 16.10
C PRO A 367 -20.75 -42.93 16.15
N PRO A 368 -21.92 -43.46 15.80
CA PRO A 368 -22.10 -44.89 15.53
C PRO A 368 -21.40 -45.28 14.21
N PRO A 369 -21.03 -46.55 14.02
CA PRO A 369 -20.17 -46.96 12.90
C PRO A 369 -20.99 -47.13 11.61
N GLN A 370 -20.51 -46.55 10.49
CA GLN A 370 -20.90 -46.95 9.13
C GLN A 370 -19.80 -46.59 8.11
N PRO A 371 -19.80 -47.23 6.92
CA PRO A 371 -18.59 -47.74 6.28
C PRO A 371 -17.98 -46.78 5.27
N ASP A 372 -16.73 -47.11 4.94
CA ASP A 372 -15.87 -46.52 3.91
C ASP A 372 -16.60 -46.16 2.62
N ASP A 373 -16.43 -44.90 2.21
CA ASP A 373 -16.31 -44.46 0.82
C ASP A 373 -15.66 -43.07 0.82
N SER A 374 -14.35 -43.02 0.54
CA SER A 374 -13.66 -41.78 0.16
C SER A 374 -13.98 -41.47 -1.31
N PRO A 375 -14.18 -40.19 -1.71
CA PRO A 375 -12.99 -39.38 -2.01
C PRO A 375 -13.09 -37.87 -1.71
N THR A 376 -11.90 -37.28 -1.54
CA THR A 376 -11.52 -35.87 -1.75
C THR A 376 -12.19 -34.80 -0.89
N SER A 377 -11.62 -34.54 0.29
CA SER A 377 -11.70 -33.22 0.92
C SER A 377 -10.74 -32.27 0.22
N VAL A 378 -11.29 -31.39 -0.62
CA VAL A 378 -10.61 -30.17 -1.08
C VAL A 378 -10.45 -29.27 0.14
N GLY A 379 -9.25 -29.25 0.70
CA GLY A 379 -8.87 -28.32 1.77
C GLY A 379 -8.82 -26.90 1.25
N PHE A 380 -9.78 -26.07 1.64
CA PHE A 380 -9.70 -24.62 1.44
C PHE A 380 -8.75 -24.02 2.50
N LEU A 381 -7.49 -23.83 2.10
CA LEU A 381 -6.52 -22.98 2.77
C LEU A 381 -6.56 -21.60 2.12
N THR A 382 -7.00 -20.57 2.86
CA THR A 382 -6.70 -19.17 2.54
C THR A 382 -6.29 -18.47 3.83
N GLY A 383 -5.02 -18.64 4.22
CA GLY A 383 -4.30 -17.61 4.96
C GLY A 383 -3.99 -16.47 4.00
N ILE A 384 -3.96 -15.23 4.51
CA ILE A 384 -3.79 -13.95 3.77
C ILE A 384 -3.02 -14.16 2.45
N ALA A 385 -3.74 -14.49 1.38
CA ALA A 385 -3.17 -14.73 0.08
C ALA A 385 -3.11 -13.37 -0.60
N VAL A 386 -1.97 -12.70 -0.43
CA VAL A 386 -1.65 -11.47 -1.15
C VAL A 386 -1.42 -11.84 -2.62
N LEU A 387 -2.51 -11.94 -3.38
CA LEU A 387 -2.47 -11.69 -4.80
C LEU A 387 -2.59 -10.18 -4.98
N VAL A 388 -1.45 -9.48 -4.97
CA VAL A 388 -1.35 -8.17 -5.62
C VAL A 388 -1.47 -8.42 -7.11
N VAL A 389 -2.71 -8.60 -7.57
CA VAL A 389 -3.05 -8.39 -8.97
C VAL A 389 -3.04 -6.89 -9.15
N ALA A 390 -1.97 -6.39 -9.78
CA ALA A 390 -1.95 -5.04 -10.31
C ALA A 390 -3.23 -4.79 -11.11
N GLY A 391 -4.00 -3.77 -10.72
CA GLY A 391 -4.98 -3.07 -11.53
C GLY A 391 -5.98 -3.91 -12.34
N ALA A 392 -7.27 -3.82 -11.95
CA ALA A 392 -8.41 -4.13 -12.81
C ALA A 392 -8.49 -5.57 -13.35
N GLY A 393 -9.03 -6.51 -12.56
CA GLY A 393 -9.31 -7.83 -13.15
C GLY A 393 -9.76 -8.97 -12.24
N THR A 394 -10.52 -8.75 -11.17
CA THR A 394 -11.12 -9.89 -10.41
C THR A 394 -12.49 -9.57 -9.82
N LEU A 395 -13.42 -9.07 -10.64
CA LEU A 395 -14.85 -9.05 -10.30
C LEU A 395 -15.70 -9.49 -11.49
N TRP A 396 -15.66 -10.79 -11.80
CA TRP A 396 -16.78 -11.44 -12.50
C TRP A 396 -16.78 -12.95 -12.30
N LEU A 397 -17.30 -13.41 -11.16
CA LEU A 397 -17.95 -14.72 -11.08
C LEU A 397 -18.74 -14.79 -9.76
N VAL A 398 -20.05 -14.53 -9.81
CA VAL A 398 -21.14 -15.26 -9.12
C VAL A 398 -22.43 -14.50 -9.46
N ARG A 399 -23.07 -14.84 -10.59
CA ARG A 399 -24.54 -14.94 -10.68
C ARG A 399 -25.00 -15.63 -11.98
N ALA A 400 -24.74 -16.92 -12.07
CA ALA A 400 -25.49 -17.77 -12.99
C ALA A 400 -25.56 -19.16 -12.38
N ILE A 401 -26.72 -19.50 -11.84
CA ILE A 401 -27.36 -20.84 -11.69
C ILE A 401 -28.38 -20.68 -10.56
N GLY A 402 -29.66 -20.88 -10.89
CA GLY A 402 -30.71 -21.00 -9.87
C GLY A 402 -32.06 -20.33 -10.16
N HIS A 403 -32.58 -20.37 -11.40
CA HIS A 403 -34.04 -20.45 -11.60
C HIS A 403 -34.37 -20.98 -13.00
N ARG A 404 -34.44 -22.31 -13.11
CA ARG A 404 -35.32 -22.99 -14.07
C ARG A 404 -36.09 -24.05 -13.31
N GLY A 405 -37.41 -23.89 -13.32
CA GLY A 405 -38.44 -24.76 -12.75
C GLY A 405 -39.76 -24.04 -13.03
N GLU A 406 -40.17 -24.03 -14.29
CA GLU A 406 -41.20 -24.94 -14.84
C GLU A 406 -42.61 -24.36 -14.64
N HIS A 407 -43.08 -23.66 -15.67
CA HIS A 407 -44.51 -23.60 -15.98
C HIS A 407 -44.83 -24.69 -16.99
N ARG A 408 -45.62 -25.68 -16.59
CA ARG A 408 -46.49 -26.43 -17.49
C ARG A 408 -47.89 -26.48 -16.86
N ARG A 409 -48.79 -25.80 -17.57
CA ARG A 409 -50.26 -25.94 -17.70
C ARG A 409 -51.09 -26.24 -16.46
#